data_AF-S1NS36-F1
#
_entry.id   AF-S1NS36-F1
#
_cell.length_a   1.000
_cell.length_b   1.000
_cell.length_c   1.000
_cell.angle_alpha   90.00
_cell.angle_beta   90.00
_cell.angle_gamma   90.00
#
_symmetry.space_group_name_H-M   'P 1'
#
loop_
_entity.id
_entity.type
_entity.pdbx_description
1 polymer ?
#
loop_
_entity_poly.entity_id
_entity_poly.type
_entity_poly.pdbx_seq_one_letter_code
_entity_poly.pdbx_strand_id
1 'polypeptide(L)'
;MNELWQEVLTNWQNQSQTIQGKIYRLQALSATEFELSKSVLGPCGEKNYHPRIIVTLKDGQPIAESLLDLEVTPILRYDRTHHAETLDQAFQQLLLEFQAVVHD
;
A
#
# COMPACT_ATOMS: atom_id res chain seq x y z
N MET A 1 -11.90 -7.64 -4.54
CA MET A 1 -10.44 -7.38 -4.53
C MET A 1 -9.93 -6.96 -5.90
N ASN A 2 -10.12 -7.76 -6.96
CA ASN A 2 -9.57 -7.44 -8.29
C ASN A 2 -10.07 -6.13 -8.90
N GLU A 3 -11.38 -5.86 -8.85
CA GLU A 3 -11.93 -4.63 -9.43
C GLU A 3 -11.35 -3.39 -8.74
N LEU A 4 -11.34 -3.39 -7.41
CA LEU A 4 -10.74 -2.32 -6.60
C LEU A 4 -9.25 -2.13 -6.91
N TRP A 5 -8.50 -3.22 -7.08
CA TRP A 5 -7.10 -3.15 -7.49
C TRP A 5 -6.94 -2.52 -8.88
N GLN A 6 -7.75 -2.91 -9.87
CA GLN A 6 -7.67 -2.35 -11.22
C GLN A 6 -7.99 -0.86 -11.24
N GLU A 7 -8.98 -0.43 -10.46
CA GLU A 7 -9.33 0.98 -10.30
C GLU A 7 -8.19 1.78 -9.67
N VAL A 8 -7.66 1.29 -8.54
CA VAL A 8 -6.51 1.92 -7.87
C VAL A 8 -5.31 1.97 -8.80
N LEU A 9 -4.99 0.88 -9.50
CA LEU A 9 -3.88 0.83 -10.45
C LEU A 9 -4.06 1.87 -11.57
N THR A 10 -5.24 1.93 -12.18
CA THR A 10 -5.53 2.88 -13.27
C THR A 10 -5.34 4.33 -12.84
N ASN A 11 -5.79 4.68 -11.62
CA ASN A 11 -5.76 6.06 -11.14
C ASN A 11 -4.42 6.46 -10.51
N TRP A 12 -3.68 5.51 -9.95
CA TRP A 12 -2.50 5.79 -9.13
C TRP A 12 -1.18 5.28 -9.69
N GLN A 13 -1.15 4.53 -10.80
CA GLN A 13 0.10 3.95 -11.28
C GLN A 13 1.21 5.01 -11.44
N ASN A 14 2.29 4.85 -10.67
CA ASN A 14 3.43 5.78 -10.62
C ASN A 14 3.06 7.20 -10.18
N GLN A 15 1.99 7.34 -9.40
CA GLN A 15 1.53 8.60 -8.82
C GLN A 15 1.83 8.66 -7.33
N SER A 16 1.95 9.89 -6.83
CA SER A 16 2.01 10.19 -5.41
C SER A 16 1.22 11.46 -5.13
N GLN A 17 0.41 11.46 -4.07
CA GLN A 17 -0.36 12.62 -3.65
C GLN A 17 -0.30 12.78 -2.13
N THR A 18 -0.35 14.03 -1.68
CA THR A 18 -0.40 14.38 -0.26
C THR A 18 -1.81 14.85 0.07
N ILE A 19 -2.49 14.12 0.96
CA ILE A 19 -3.90 14.33 1.30
C ILE A 19 -3.99 14.33 2.83
N GLN A 20 -4.43 15.46 3.40
CA GLN A 20 -4.54 15.66 4.84
C GLN A 20 -3.25 15.31 5.62
N GLY A 21 -2.09 15.67 5.08
CA GLY A 21 -0.78 15.40 5.70
C GLY A 21 -0.27 13.97 5.55
N LYS A 22 -1.01 13.09 4.87
CA LYS A 22 -0.58 11.73 4.53
C LYS A 22 -0.19 11.65 3.06
N ILE A 23 0.89 10.97 2.76
CA ILE A 23 1.38 10.75 1.40
C ILE A 23 0.94 9.36 0.97
N TYR A 24 0.06 9.30 -0.03
CA TYR A 24 -0.35 8.08 -0.72
C TYR A 24 0.48 7.93 -1.98
N ARG A 25 0.99 6.73 -2.23
CA ARG A 25 1.83 6.44 -3.38
C ARG A 25 1.66 5.02 -3.86
N LEU A 26 1.49 4.87 -5.18
CA LEU A 26 1.60 3.59 -5.87
C LEU A 26 2.76 3.69 -6.87
N GLN A 27 3.73 2.79 -6.74
CA GLN A 27 4.87 2.71 -7.64
C GLN A 27 4.98 1.30 -8.22
N ALA A 28 5.18 1.19 -9.53
CA ALA A 28 5.61 -0.07 -10.14
C ALA A 28 7.10 -0.30 -9.83
N LEU A 29 7.44 -1.45 -9.24
CA LEU A 29 8.81 -1.89 -9.02
C LEU A 29 9.31 -2.75 -10.18
N SER A 30 8.41 -3.51 -10.81
CA SER A 30 8.65 -4.28 -12.03
C SER A 30 7.36 -4.41 -12.85
N ALA A 31 7.35 -5.27 -13.87
CA ALA A 31 6.15 -5.58 -14.65
C ALA A 31 5.05 -6.28 -13.82
N THR A 32 5.43 -6.98 -12.75
CA THR A 32 4.51 -7.76 -11.92
C THR A 32 4.58 -7.41 -10.44
N GLU A 33 5.41 -6.44 -10.04
CA GLU A 33 5.58 -6.05 -8.64
C GLU A 33 5.30 -4.56 -8.45
N PHE A 34 4.56 -4.25 -7.39
CA PHE A 34 4.11 -2.90 -7.05
C PHE A 34 4.34 -2.62 -5.58
N GLU A 35 4.67 -1.38 -5.28
CA GLU A 35 4.68 -0.82 -3.94
C GLU A 35 3.45 0.06 -3.76
N LEU A 36 2.62 -0.29 -2.77
CA LEU A 36 1.50 0.52 -2.32
C LEU A 36 1.84 1.05 -0.94
N SER A 37 1.89 2.37 -0.77
CA SER A 37 2.29 2.96 0.50
C SER A 37 1.46 4.16 0.90
N LYS A 38 1.17 4.24 2.19
CA LYS A 38 0.73 5.42 2.91
C LYS A 38 1.83 5.79 3.89
N SER A 39 2.20 7.06 3.95
CA SER A 39 3.25 7.53 4.87
C SER A 39 2.90 8.90 5.45
N VAL A 40 3.43 9.18 6.62
CA VAL A 40 3.40 10.50 7.24
C VAL A 40 4.81 11.07 7.27
N LEU A 41 4.92 12.40 7.18
CA LEU A 41 6.21 13.06 7.38
C LEU A 41 6.44 13.21 8.88
N GLY A 42 7.56 12.67 9.34
CA GLY A 42 8.07 12.91 10.68
C GLY A 42 8.58 14.35 10.84
N PRO A 43 8.83 14.76 12.09
CA PRO A 43 9.25 16.13 12.42
C PRO A 43 10.58 16.54 11.78
N CYS A 44 11.41 15.59 11.36
CA CYS A 44 12.69 15.83 10.69
C CYS A 44 12.63 15.59 9.17
N GLY A 45 11.42 15.46 8.60
CA GLY A 45 11.21 15.22 7.17
C GLY A 45 11.40 13.77 6.72
N GLU A 46 11.62 12.86 7.66
CA GLU A 46 11.63 11.42 7.41
C GLU A 46 10.24 10.92 7.00
N LYS A 47 10.18 9.94 6.09
CA LYS A 47 8.92 9.27 5.76
C LYS A 47 8.70 8.12 6.71
N ASN A 48 7.65 8.20 7.52
CA ASN A 48 7.22 7.09 8.35
C ASN A 48 6.12 6.30 7.62
N TYR A 49 6.42 5.07 7.22
CA TYR A 49 5.45 4.23 6.51
C TYR A 49 4.37 3.74 7.45
N HIS A 50 3.12 3.85 7.01
CA HIS A 50 1.94 3.47 7.76
C HIS A 50 0.76 3.18 6.82
N PRO A 51 0.65 2.00 6.18
CA PRO A 51 1.70 1.01 5.97
C PRO A 51 2.34 1.13 4.56
N ARG A 52 3.45 0.41 4.35
CA ARG A 52 4.01 0.07 3.03
C ARG A 52 3.77 -1.41 2.75
N ILE A 53 3.14 -1.72 1.62
CA ILE A 53 2.78 -3.08 1.19
C ILE A 53 3.42 -3.36 -0.17
N ILE A 54 4.09 -4.50 -0.29
CA ILE A 54 4.57 -5.02 -1.59
C ILE A 54 3.55 -6.00 -2.14
N VAL A 55 3.16 -5.80 -3.39
CA VAL A 55 2.13 -6.58 -4.08
C VAL A 55 2.74 -7.20 -5.33
N THR A 56 2.54 -8.50 -5.53
CA THR A 56 2.94 -9.22 -6.75
C THR A 56 1.70 -9.68 -7.51
N LEU A 57 1.72 -9.54 -8.84
CA LEU A 57 0.74 -10.16 -9.73
C LEU A 57 1.11 -11.63 -9.98
N LYS A 58 0.27 -12.54 -9.47
CA LYS A 58 0.36 -13.99 -9.72
C LYS A 58 -0.88 -14.41 -10.49
N ASP A 59 -0.72 -14.93 -11.71
CA ASP A 59 -1.83 -15.28 -12.60
C ASP A 59 -2.86 -14.14 -12.81
N GLY A 60 -2.35 -12.89 -12.88
CA GLY A 60 -3.18 -11.68 -13.01
C GLY A 60 -3.90 -11.25 -11.72
N GLN A 61 -3.70 -11.95 -10.60
CA GLN A 61 -4.25 -11.63 -9.30
C GLN A 61 -3.24 -10.86 -8.46
N PRO A 62 -3.61 -9.74 -7.81
CA PRO A 62 -2.75 -9.01 -6.90
C PRO A 62 -2.67 -9.74 -5.56
N ILE A 63 -1.45 -10.11 -5.16
CA ILE A 63 -1.17 -10.81 -3.90
C ILE A 63 -0.23 -9.95 -3.06
N ALA A 64 -0.64 -9.62 -1.83
CA ALA A 64 0.22 -8.93 -0.88
C ALA A 64 1.28 -9.89 -0.32
N GLU A 65 2.55 -9.55 -0.49
CA GLU A 65 3.71 -10.38 -0.13
C GLU A 65 4.37 -9.95 1.18
N SER A 66 4.39 -8.63 1.45
CA SER A 66 4.95 -8.10 2.69
C SER A 66 4.32 -6.78 3.09
N LEU A 67 4.41 -6.47 4.39
CA LEU A 67 3.98 -5.22 4.99
C LEU A 67 5.04 -4.70 5.95
N LEU A 68 5.27 -3.39 5.90
CA LEU A 68 6.05 -2.63 6.86
C LEU A 68 5.20 -1.48 7.39
N ASP A 69 5.00 -1.42 8.70
CA ASP A 69 4.35 -0.31 9.39
C ASP A 69 5.23 0.16 10.54
N LEU A 70 5.73 1.38 10.42
CA LEU A 70 6.67 2.01 11.34
C LEU A 70 5.99 2.95 12.34
N GLU A 71 4.70 3.22 12.18
CA GLU A 71 3.94 4.15 13.02
C GLU A 71 3.31 3.45 14.22
N VAL A 72 2.96 2.17 14.08
CA VAL A 72 2.37 1.37 15.15
C VAL A 72 3.43 0.75 16.08
N THR A 73 3.05 0.48 17.34
CA THR A 73 3.93 -0.13 18.35
C THR A 73 3.34 -1.45 18.88
N PRO A 74 4.05 -2.59 18.76
CA PRO A 74 5.36 -2.74 18.14
C PRO A 74 5.31 -2.52 16.61
N ILE A 75 6.46 -2.18 16.01
CA ILE A 75 6.62 -2.05 14.55
C ILE A 75 6.16 -3.36 13.88
N LEU A 76 5.36 -3.25 12.82
CA LEU A 76 4.93 -4.42 12.05
C LEU A 76 5.86 -4.65 10.88
N ARG A 77 6.40 -5.87 10.82
CA ARG A 77 7.15 -6.38 9.68
C ARG A 77 6.65 -7.78 9.39
N TYR A 78 5.75 -7.87 8.41
CA TYR A 78 5.08 -9.12 8.08
C TYR A 78 5.51 -9.61 6.69
N ASP A 79 5.67 -10.92 6.60
CA ASP A 79 5.80 -11.67 5.36
C ASP A 79 4.60 -12.62 5.19
N ARG A 80 4.29 -12.95 3.95
CA ARG A 80 3.12 -13.77 3.61
C ARG A 80 3.17 -15.18 4.18
N THR A 81 4.34 -15.77 4.36
CA THR A 81 4.50 -17.15 4.87
C THR A 81 3.85 -17.33 6.23
N HIS A 82 3.88 -16.29 7.06
CA HIS A 82 3.39 -16.33 8.43
C HIS A 82 2.12 -15.49 8.65
N HIS A 83 1.82 -14.53 7.77
CA HIS A 83 0.79 -13.50 8.01
C HIS A 83 -0.13 -13.25 6.81
N ALA A 84 -0.39 -14.25 5.97
CA ALA A 84 -1.19 -14.09 4.75
C ALA A 84 -2.55 -13.40 4.97
N GLU A 85 -3.34 -13.84 5.96
CA GLU A 85 -4.65 -13.25 6.24
C GLU A 85 -4.56 -11.78 6.65
N THR A 86 -3.61 -11.46 7.54
CA THR A 86 -3.35 -10.08 8.00
C THR A 86 -2.91 -9.18 6.85
N LEU A 87 -2.08 -9.69 5.94
CA LEU A 87 -1.66 -8.95 4.74
C LEU A 87 -2.83 -8.69 3.81
N ASP A 88 -3.67 -9.70 3.56
CA ASP A 88 -4.81 -9.56 2.66
C ASP A 88 -5.83 -8.54 3.21
N GLN A 89 -6.05 -8.52 4.53
CA GLN A 89 -6.87 -7.50 5.21
C GLN A 89 -6.25 -6.10 5.12
N ALA A 90 -4.96 -5.96 5.45
CA ALA A 90 -4.27 -4.67 5.40
C ALA A 90 -4.20 -4.11 3.97
N PHE A 91 -4.01 -4.99 2.98
CA PHE A 91 -4.02 -4.63 1.58
C PHE A 91 -5.41 -4.16 1.13
N GLN A 92 -6.47 -4.89 1.49
CA GLN A 92 -7.84 -4.46 1.20
C GLN A 92 -8.14 -3.09 1.80
N GLN A 93 -7.75 -2.87 3.06
CA GLN A 93 -7.97 -1.61 3.74
C GLN A 93 -7.22 -0.46 3.06
N LEU A 94 -5.96 -0.67 2.68
CA LEU A 94 -5.17 0.35 1.99
C LEU A 94 -5.77 0.69 0.63
N LEU A 95 -6.26 -0.31 -0.13
CA LEU A 95 -6.93 -0.05 -1.40
C LEU A 95 -8.20 0.79 -1.24
N LEU A 96 -9.00 0.53 -0.21
CA LEU A 96 -10.20 1.33 0.09
C LEU A 96 -9.83 2.78 0.41
N GLU A 97 -8.73 3.02 1.13
CA GLU A 97 -8.24 4.38 1.37
C GLU A 97 -7.81 5.07 0.07
N PHE A 98 -7.06 4.37 -0.79
CA PHE A 98 -6.66 4.91 -2.11
C PHE A 98 -7.86 5.26 -2.98
N GLN A 99 -8.93 4.44 -2.95
CA GLN A 99 -10.16 4.74 -3.69
C GLN A 99 -10.86 5.98 -3.11
N ALA A 100 -11.02 6.05 -1.79
CA ALA A 100 -11.72 7.15 -1.13
C ALA A 100 -11.07 8.51 -1.46
N VAL A 101 -9.74 8.56 -1.49
CA VAL A 101 -9.01 9.82 -1.71
C VAL A 101 -8.89 10.24 -3.18
N VAL A 102 -9.37 9.44 -4.14
CA VAL A 102 -9.53 9.86 -5.56
C VAL A 102 -10.79 10.69 -5.76
N HIS A 103 -11.78 10.54 -4.88
CA HIS A 103 -13.11 11.12 -5.03
C HIS A 103 -13.34 12.40 -4.21
N ASP A 104 -12.31 12.92 -3.53
CA ASP A 104 -12.29 14.22 -2.85
C ASP A 104 -11.54 15.28 -3.68
#